data_AF-A0A662UFP3-F1
#
_entry.id   AF-A0A662UFP3-F1
#
_cell.length_a   1.000
_cell.length_b   1.000
_cell.length_c   1.000
_cell.angle_alpha   90.00
_cell.angle_beta   90.00
_cell.angle_gamma   90.00
#
_symmetry.space_group_name_H-M   'P 1'
#
loop_
_entity.id
_entity.type
_entity.pdbx_description
1 polymer ?
#
loop_
_entity_poly.entity_id
_entity_poly.type
_entity_poly.pdbx_seq_one_letter_code
_entity_poly.pdbx_strand_id
1 'polypeptide(L)'
;MTRDNEPFGAYSKKIRPRRGGVPGSRREHVPREKMFRERLEPRPIDGVCNPLCPFFRCSRGALIIRRTNTRGKMQPTAFCTWVGDLCIGTKCQYAHCARRALLPDGRCLYAVREQEKQRQEEDFERELERELKEEERAMSRLIRRRYGKDLEEEFF
;
A
#
# COMPACT_ATOMS: atom_id res chain seq x y z
N MET A 1 -66.29 -22.90 -3.95
CA MET A 1 -65.78 -23.31 -2.62
C MET A 1 -64.47 -24.06 -2.83
N THR A 2 -63.39 -23.57 -2.18
CA THR A 2 -62.09 -24.20 -1.83
C THR A 2 -61.19 -24.73 -2.97
N ARG A 3 -59.96 -24.22 -3.21
CA ARG A 3 -58.69 -24.44 -2.45
C ARG A 3 -58.45 -25.94 -2.22
N ASP A 4 -57.41 -26.59 -2.75
CA ASP A 4 -55.99 -26.53 -2.36
C ASP A 4 -55.11 -27.22 -3.45
N ASN A 5 -53.98 -26.66 -3.92
CA ASN A 5 -52.62 -26.61 -3.34
C ASN A 5 -51.74 -27.83 -3.73
N GLU A 6 -50.53 -27.55 -4.26
CA GLU A 6 -49.59 -28.45 -4.98
C GLU A 6 -48.99 -29.61 -4.15
N PRO A 7 -48.16 -30.48 -4.75
CA PRO A 7 -46.73 -30.23 -4.50
C PRO A 7 -45.77 -30.44 -5.69
N PHE A 8 -44.85 -29.47 -5.76
CA PHE A 8 -43.56 -29.40 -6.43
C PHE A 8 -42.81 -30.74 -6.63
N GLY A 9 -42.50 -31.05 -7.90
CA GLY A 9 -41.60 -32.12 -8.29
C GLY A 9 -40.14 -31.85 -7.89
N ALA A 10 -39.54 -32.84 -7.24
CA ALA A 10 -38.18 -32.80 -6.71
C ALA A 10 -37.11 -32.84 -7.80
N TYR A 11 -36.32 -31.76 -7.92
CA TYR A 11 -35.12 -31.73 -8.76
C TYR A 11 -33.92 -32.28 -7.97
N SER A 12 -33.42 -33.44 -8.39
CA SER A 12 -32.31 -34.15 -7.75
C SER A 12 -30.96 -33.43 -7.94
N LYS A 13 -30.39 -32.89 -6.87
CA LYS A 13 -29.04 -32.31 -6.86
C LYS A 13 -28.00 -33.43 -6.84
N LYS A 14 -27.28 -33.64 -7.95
CA LYS A 14 -26.10 -34.51 -7.99
C LYS A 14 -24.98 -33.91 -7.13
N ILE A 15 -24.72 -34.53 -5.98
CA ILE A 15 -23.62 -34.18 -5.07
C ILE A 15 -22.30 -34.64 -5.72
N ARG A 16 -21.37 -33.71 -5.98
CA ARG A 16 -20.01 -34.06 -6.41
C ARG A 16 -19.20 -34.57 -5.20
N PRO A 17 -18.41 -35.64 -5.33
CA PRO A 17 -17.64 -36.17 -4.22
C PRO A 17 -16.52 -35.18 -3.81
N ARG A 18 -16.37 -34.97 -2.50
CA ARG A 18 -15.26 -34.20 -1.92
C ARG A 18 -13.96 -34.97 -2.10
N ARG A 19 -13.00 -34.40 -2.85
CA ARG A 19 -11.63 -34.94 -2.90
C ARG A 19 -10.97 -34.77 -1.53
N GLY A 20 -10.41 -35.86 -1.02
CA GLY A 20 -9.74 -35.94 0.29
C GLY A 20 -8.58 -34.95 0.41
N GLY A 21 -8.49 -34.30 1.56
CA GLY A 21 -7.37 -33.43 1.93
C GLY A 21 -6.19 -34.22 2.49
N VAL A 22 -4.99 -33.77 2.19
CA VAL A 22 -3.72 -34.30 2.72
C VAL A 22 -3.62 -34.02 4.23
N PRO A 23 -3.34 -35.01 5.10
CA PRO A 23 -3.11 -34.75 6.52
C PRO A 23 -1.67 -34.26 6.72
N GLY A 24 -1.48 -33.10 7.36
CA GLY A 24 -0.16 -32.74 7.89
C GLY A 24 0.29 -31.28 7.81
N SER A 25 -0.36 -30.38 7.08
CA SER A 25 -0.01 -28.95 7.19
C SER A 25 -0.79 -28.31 8.33
N ARG A 26 -0.15 -28.14 9.50
CA ARG A 26 -0.68 -27.29 10.58
C ARG A 26 -0.66 -25.83 10.07
N ARG A 27 -1.67 -25.47 9.26
CA ARG A 27 -1.88 -24.09 8.81
C ARG A 27 -2.21 -23.29 10.05
N GLU A 28 -1.27 -22.45 10.47
CA GLU A 28 -1.54 -21.47 11.52
C GLU A 28 -2.79 -20.68 11.14
N HIS A 29 -3.81 -20.75 12.00
CA HIS A 29 -5.05 -20.05 11.75
C HIS A 29 -4.82 -18.58 12.11
N VAL A 30 -4.33 -17.79 11.15
CA VAL A 30 -4.27 -16.33 11.31
C VAL A 30 -5.71 -15.84 11.44
N PRO A 31 -6.11 -15.21 12.56
CA PRO A 31 -7.45 -14.68 12.72
C PRO A 31 -7.76 -13.71 11.56
N ARG A 32 -8.92 -13.88 10.93
CA ARG A 32 -9.38 -13.09 9.76
C ARG A 32 -9.32 -11.58 9.99
N GLU A 33 -9.42 -11.16 11.26
CA GLU A 33 -9.31 -9.78 11.72
C GLU A 33 -7.91 -9.16 11.55
N LYS A 34 -6.84 -9.95 11.77
CA LYS A 34 -5.46 -9.49 11.55
C LYS A 34 -5.15 -9.32 10.06
N MET A 35 -5.60 -10.23 9.20
CA MET A 35 -5.43 -10.13 7.74
C MET A 35 -6.12 -8.89 7.12
N PHE A 36 -7.18 -8.38 7.73
CA PHE A 36 -7.97 -7.26 7.19
C PHE A 36 -7.40 -5.89 7.56
N ARG A 37 -6.81 -5.74 8.76
CA ARG A 37 -6.20 -4.48 9.21
C ARG A 37 -4.86 -4.17 8.51
N GLU A 38 -4.15 -5.19 8.08
CA GLU A 38 -2.79 -5.10 7.54
C GLU A 38 -2.72 -4.73 6.04
N ARG A 39 -3.86 -4.52 5.34
CA ARG A 39 -3.86 -4.37 3.87
C ARG A 39 -4.66 -3.21 3.30
N LEU A 40 -4.84 -2.13 4.05
CA LEU A 40 -5.31 -0.88 3.46
C LEU A 40 -4.31 0.21 3.87
N GLU A 41 -3.19 0.24 3.17
CA GLU A 41 -2.30 1.39 3.20
C GLU A 41 -2.79 2.43 2.18
N PRO A 42 -2.64 3.73 2.49
CA PRO A 42 -2.90 4.77 1.50
C PRO A 42 -1.95 4.55 0.33
N ARG A 43 -2.49 4.59 -0.89
CA ARG A 43 -1.71 4.42 -2.12
C ARG A 43 -1.68 5.73 -2.89
N PRO A 44 -0.88 6.72 -2.50
CA PRO A 44 -0.68 7.91 -3.31
C PRO A 44 0.06 7.55 -4.61
N ILE A 45 -0.25 8.23 -5.71
CA ILE A 45 0.52 8.15 -6.97
C ILE A 45 1.24 9.49 -7.08
N ASP A 46 2.57 9.46 -7.13
CA ASP A 46 3.43 10.66 -7.17
C ASP A 46 3.11 11.67 -6.05
N GLY A 47 2.78 11.15 -4.86
CA GLY A 47 2.42 11.97 -3.70
C GLY A 47 1.00 12.56 -3.72
N VAL A 48 0.22 12.30 -4.77
CA VAL A 48 -1.15 12.79 -4.95
C VAL A 48 -2.16 11.68 -4.62
N CYS A 49 -3.28 12.06 -4.00
CA CYS A 49 -4.38 11.12 -3.82
C CYS A 49 -5.00 10.72 -5.16
N ASN A 50 -5.47 9.47 -5.29
CA ASN A 50 -6.16 9.01 -6.49
C ASN A 50 -7.47 8.30 -6.16
N PRO A 51 -8.42 8.22 -7.12
CA PRO A 51 -9.72 7.58 -6.93
C PRO A 51 -9.70 6.08 -6.62
N LEU A 52 -8.59 5.40 -6.93
CA LEU A 52 -8.41 3.96 -6.69
C LEU A 52 -7.84 3.67 -5.30
N CYS A 53 -7.44 4.70 -4.56
CA CYS A 53 -7.00 4.57 -3.19
C CYS A 53 -8.16 4.06 -2.32
N PRO A 54 -7.95 3.05 -1.44
CA PRO A 54 -9.01 2.49 -0.60
C PRO A 54 -9.72 3.51 0.31
N PHE A 55 -9.04 4.60 0.62
CA PHE A 55 -9.54 5.68 1.48
C PHE A 55 -10.17 6.84 0.71
N PHE A 56 -10.07 6.85 -0.62
CA PHE A 56 -10.68 7.91 -1.42
C PHE A 56 -12.19 7.69 -1.48
N ARG A 57 -12.96 8.72 -1.11
CA ARG A 57 -14.42 8.68 -1.03
C ARG A 57 -15.04 9.89 -1.70
N CYS A 58 -16.25 9.70 -2.19
CA CYS A 58 -17.12 10.76 -2.69
C CYS A 58 -18.20 11.02 -1.64
N SER A 59 -18.38 12.27 -1.20
CA SER A 59 -19.43 12.62 -0.22
C SER A 59 -20.84 12.38 -0.75
N ARG A 60 -21.01 12.37 -2.08
CA ARG A 60 -22.27 12.00 -2.77
C ARG A 60 -22.45 10.50 -3.00
N GLY A 61 -21.49 9.67 -2.62
CA GLY A 61 -21.57 8.22 -2.85
C GLY A 61 -21.57 7.80 -4.33
N ALA A 62 -21.25 8.72 -5.25
CA ALA A 62 -21.31 8.48 -6.70
C ALA A 62 -20.09 7.74 -7.27
N LEU A 63 -19.04 7.54 -6.48
CA LEU A 63 -17.82 6.87 -6.92
C LEU A 63 -18.01 5.35 -6.91
N ILE A 64 -17.82 4.72 -8.06
CA ILE A 64 -17.76 3.26 -8.21
C ILE A 64 -16.49 2.85 -8.94
N ILE A 65 -15.96 1.67 -8.63
CA ILE A 65 -14.82 1.09 -9.36
C ILE A 65 -15.36 0.03 -10.31
N ARG A 66 -15.23 0.27 -11.62
CA ARG A 66 -15.57 -0.69 -12.69
C ARG A 66 -14.32 -1.33 -13.25
N ARG A 67 -14.42 -2.52 -13.83
CA ARG A 67 -13.35 -3.08 -14.66
C ARG A 67 -13.65 -2.74 -16.11
N THR A 68 -12.78 -1.95 -16.72
CA THR A 68 -12.92 -1.52 -18.11
C THR A 68 -11.75 -2.09 -18.91
N ASN A 69 -12.00 -2.46 -20.16
CA ASN A 69 -10.94 -2.89 -21.06
C ASN A 69 -10.21 -1.65 -21.60
N THR A 70 -8.99 -1.44 -21.13
CA THR A 70 -8.10 -0.39 -21.61
C THR A 70 -6.95 -1.06 -22.35
N ARG A 71 -6.86 -0.83 -23.67
CA ARG A 71 -5.78 -1.39 -24.53
C ARG A 71 -5.64 -2.91 -24.45
N GLY A 72 -6.77 -3.63 -24.46
CA GLY A 72 -6.80 -5.10 -24.41
C GLY A 72 -6.60 -5.69 -23.00
N LYS A 73 -6.44 -4.86 -21.96
CA LYS A 73 -6.27 -5.30 -20.57
C LYS A 73 -7.43 -4.80 -19.70
N MET A 74 -8.01 -5.68 -18.90
CA MET A 74 -9.01 -5.32 -17.90
C MET A 74 -8.33 -4.57 -16.75
N GLN A 75 -8.64 -3.29 -16.59
CA GLN A 75 -8.07 -2.42 -15.55
C GLN A 75 -9.18 -1.83 -14.66
N PRO A 76 -8.93 -1.69 -13.35
CA PRO A 76 -9.85 -0.98 -12.47
C PRO A 76 -9.89 0.50 -12.85
N THR A 77 -11.09 0.99 -13.12
CA THR A 77 -11.35 2.36 -13.55
C THR A 77 -12.38 2.98 -12.62
N ALA A 78 -12.06 4.18 -12.10
CA ALA A 78 -12.97 4.92 -11.25
C ALA A 78 -14.01 5.68 -12.10
N PHE A 79 -15.29 5.48 -11.78
CA PHE A 79 -16.41 6.00 -12.53
C PHE A 79 -17.37 6.75 -11.59
N CYS A 80 -17.93 7.86 -12.07
CA CYS A 80 -18.90 8.67 -11.36
C CYS A 80 -20.31 8.36 -11.87
N THR A 81 -21.14 7.73 -11.05
CA THR A 81 -22.52 7.39 -11.43
C THR A 81 -23.43 8.61 -11.54
N TRP A 82 -23.10 9.71 -10.88
CA TRP A 82 -23.89 10.94 -10.92
C TRP A 82 -23.72 11.70 -12.23
N VAL A 83 -22.48 11.83 -12.71
CA VAL A 83 -22.18 12.49 -14.00
C VAL A 83 -22.34 11.51 -15.17
N GLY A 84 -22.08 10.22 -14.94
CA GLY A 84 -22.06 9.21 -15.99
C GLY A 84 -20.72 9.12 -16.74
N ASP A 85 -19.63 9.63 -16.16
CA ASP A 85 -18.30 9.65 -16.77
C ASP A 85 -17.20 9.22 -15.79
N LEU A 86 -15.96 9.15 -16.25
CA LEU A 86 -14.77 8.87 -15.45
C LEU A 86 -14.63 9.85 -14.28
N CYS A 87 -14.18 9.32 -13.14
CA CYS A 87 -13.96 10.15 -11.96
C CYS A 87 -12.76 11.09 -12.16
N ILE A 88 -13.00 12.40 -12.03
CA ILE A 88 -11.96 13.44 -12.10
C ILE A 88 -11.05 13.50 -10.85
N GLY A 89 -11.28 12.64 -9.85
CA GLY A 89 -10.46 12.49 -8.66
C GLY A 89 -10.39 13.72 -7.75
N THR A 90 -9.18 14.14 -7.39
CA THR A 90 -8.93 15.19 -6.39
C THR A 90 -9.52 16.54 -6.76
N LYS A 91 -9.76 16.79 -8.07
CA LYS A 91 -10.41 18.00 -8.56
C LYS A 91 -11.91 18.05 -8.28
N CYS A 92 -12.52 16.93 -7.85
CA CYS A 92 -13.94 16.89 -7.52
C CYS A 92 -14.21 17.56 -6.17
N GLN A 93 -15.13 18.52 -6.13
CA GLN A 93 -15.58 19.18 -4.88
C GLN A 93 -16.13 18.23 -3.81
N TYR A 94 -16.56 17.02 -4.22
CA TYR A 94 -17.09 15.99 -3.33
C TYR A 94 -16.02 14.96 -2.89
N ALA A 95 -14.78 15.11 -3.37
CA ALA A 95 -13.69 14.22 -3.02
C ALA A 95 -13.22 14.48 -1.59
N HIS A 96 -13.09 13.41 -0.81
CA HIS A 96 -12.45 13.46 0.50
C HIS A 96 -11.75 12.13 0.78
N CYS A 97 -10.79 12.17 1.70
CA CYS A 97 -10.16 10.97 2.22
C CYS A 97 -10.86 10.54 3.52
N ALA A 98 -11.22 9.27 3.64
CA ALA A 98 -11.79 8.71 4.86
C ALA A 98 -10.86 8.86 6.08
N ARG A 99 -9.54 8.94 5.85
CA ARG A 99 -8.52 9.20 6.87
C ARG A 99 -8.12 10.68 6.98
N ARG A 100 -8.85 11.59 6.33
CA ARG A 100 -8.57 13.05 6.31
C ARG A 100 -7.16 13.41 5.83
N ALA A 101 -6.62 12.61 4.91
CA ALA A 101 -5.28 12.82 4.34
C ALA A 101 -5.27 13.50 2.97
N LEU A 102 -6.43 13.87 2.41
CA LEU A 102 -6.49 14.63 1.16
C LEU A 102 -6.35 16.11 1.48
N LEU A 103 -5.25 16.72 1.04
CA LEU A 103 -5.02 18.15 1.15
C LEU A 103 -5.77 18.93 0.05
N PRO A 104 -6.06 20.23 0.22
CA PRO A 104 -6.72 21.05 -0.79
C PRO A 104 -5.99 21.08 -2.14
N ASP A 105 -4.65 20.98 -2.13
CA ASP A 105 -3.80 20.89 -3.33
C ASP A 105 -3.98 19.56 -4.09
N GLY A 106 -4.69 18.58 -3.52
CA GLY A 106 -4.80 17.21 -4.01
C GLY A 106 -3.72 16.25 -3.50
N ARG A 107 -2.69 16.78 -2.82
CA ARG A 107 -1.62 15.98 -2.21
C ARG A 107 -2.13 15.09 -1.07
N CYS A 108 -1.46 13.96 -0.87
CA CYS A 108 -1.73 13.05 0.23
C CYS A 108 -0.84 13.38 1.42
N LEU A 109 -1.43 13.69 2.59
CA LEU A 109 -0.71 13.97 3.83
C LEU A 109 0.24 12.81 4.23
N TYR A 110 -0.15 11.56 3.98
CA TYR A 110 0.74 10.41 4.23
C TYR A 110 1.98 10.44 3.34
N ALA A 111 1.83 10.82 2.07
CA ALA A 111 2.97 10.93 1.17
C ALA A 111 3.91 12.06 1.58
N VAL A 112 3.34 13.20 1.99
CA VAL A 112 4.13 14.35 2.47
C VAL A 112 4.96 13.97 3.68
N ARG A 113 4.35 13.32 4.68
CA ARG A 113 5.04 12.86 5.89
C ARG A 113 6.12 11.83 5.58
N GLU A 114 5.85 10.90 4.66
CA GLU A 114 6.84 9.90 4.26
C GLU A 114 8.06 10.57 3.60
N GLN A 115 7.85 11.56 2.73
CA GLN A 115 8.93 12.32 2.12
C GLN A 115 9.71 13.18 3.13
N GLU A 116 9.04 13.78 4.10
CA GLU A 116 9.70 14.52 5.19
C GLU A 116 10.56 13.59 6.04
N LYS A 117 10.05 12.40 6.36
CA LYS A 117 10.78 11.39 7.11
C LYS A 117 12.02 10.91 6.34
N GLN A 118 11.88 10.60 5.05
CA GLN A 118 13.01 10.21 4.20
C GLN A 118 14.08 11.30 4.15
N ARG A 119 13.70 12.57 4.01
CA ARG A 119 14.66 13.68 4.05
C ARG A 119 15.39 13.77 5.39
N GLN A 120 14.69 13.61 6.50
CA GLN A 120 15.32 13.63 7.82
C GLN A 120 16.29 12.45 8.02
N GLU A 121 15.92 11.26 7.54
CA GLU A 121 16.78 10.08 7.58
C GLU A 121 18.05 10.30 6.72
N GLU A 122 17.91 10.83 5.51
CA GLU A 122 19.05 11.18 4.65
C GLU A 122 19.97 12.23 5.28
N ASP A 123 19.40 13.26 5.92
CA ASP A 123 20.18 14.31 6.58
C ASP A 123 20.96 13.74 7.77
N PHE A 124 20.31 12.88 8.57
CA PHE A 124 20.94 12.19 9.70
C PHE A 124 22.06 11.25 9.25
N GLU A 125 21.83 10.45 8.21
CA GLU A 125 22.85 9.56 7.62
C GLU A 125 24.07 10.35 7.13
N ARG A 126 23.85 11.49 6.46
CA ARG A 126 24.94 12.37 5.99
C ARG A 126 25.75 12.98 7.14
N GLU A 127 25.11 13.33 8.24
CA GLU A 127 25.78 13.86 9.42
C GLU A 127 26.67 12.79 10.07
N LEU A 128 26.11 11.60 10.29
CA LEU A 128 26.84 10.46 10.83
C LEU A 128 28.06 10.08 9.97
N GLU A 129 27.90 10.08 8.63
CA GLU A 129 29.03 9.84 7.73
C GLU A 129 30.15 10.87 7.86
N ARG A 130 29.82 12.14 8.13
CA ARG A 130 30.82 13.20 8.31
C ARG A 130 31.59 12.99 9.60
N GLU A 131 30.89 12.71 10.69
CA GLU A 131 31.51 12.42 12.00
C GLU A 131 32.47 11.24 11.90
N LEU A 132 32.04 10.11 11.31
CA LEU A 132 32.88 8.93 11.12
C LEU A 132 34.13 9.23 10.29
N LYS A 133 34.01 10.02 9.22
CA LYS A 133 35.16 10.44 8.39
C LYS A 133 36.12 11.35 9.15
N GLU A 134 35.61 12.20 10.04
CA GLU A 134 36.44 13.05 10.90
C GLU A 134 37.19 12.25 11.96
N GLU A 135 36.51 11.30 12.59
CA GLU A 135 37.11 10.35 13.54
C GLU A 135 38.17 9.48 12.87
N GLU A 136 37.90 8.94 11.68
CA GLU A 136 38.87 8.17 10.89
C GLU A 136 40.12 9.02 10.60
N ARG A 137 39.94 10.25 10.13
CA ARG A 137 41.06 11.18 9.88
C ARG A 137 41.83 11.48 11.15
N ALA A 138 41.15 11.67 12.28
CA ALA A 138 41.79 11.91 13.58
C ALA A 138 42.58 10.68 14.02
N MET A 139 42.02 9.49 13.87
CA MET A 139 42.65 8.20 14.15
C MET A 139 43.90 8.01 13.29
N SER A 140 43.81 8.22 11.97
CA SER A 140 44.96 8.13 11.07
C SER A 140 46.06 9.11 11.45
N ARG A 141 45.72 10.34 11.87
CA ARG A 141 46.71 11.31 12.38
C ARG A 141 47.38 10.81 13.66
N LEU A 142 46.62 10.22 14.59
CA LEU A 142 47.15 9.66 15.84
C LEU A 142 48.06 8.46 15.58
N ILE A 143 47.64 7.52 14.72
CA ILE A 143 48.45 6.37 14.29
C ILE A 143 49.75 6.85 13.65
N ARG A 144 49.67 7.81 12.71
CA ARG A 144 50.85 8.37 12.05
C ARG A 144 51.82 9.05 13.02
N ARG A 145 51.31 9.74 14.06
CA ARG A 145 52.14 10.36 15.11
C ARG A 145 52.78 9.32 16.04
N ARG A 146 52.07 8.25 16.38
CA ARG A 146 52.52 7.25 17.36
C ARG A 146 53.46 6.21 16.76
N TYR A 147 53.17 5.74 15.55
CA TYR A 147 53.88 4.62 14.91
C TYR A 147 54.77 5.04 13.74
N GLY A 148 54.89 6.34 13.45
CA GLY A 148 55.89 6.87 12.52
C GLY A 148 55.96 6.12 11.19
N LYS A 149 54.90 6.18 10.38
CA LYS A 149 54.88 5.81 8.94
C LYS A 149 55.53 4.48 8.49
N ASP A 150 55.77 3.48 9.34
CA ASP A 150 56.35 2.20 8.88
C ASP A 150 55.44 1.00 9.18
N LEU A 151 54.27 0.93 8.53
CA LEU A 151 53.42 -0.29 8.50
C LEU A 151 52.83 -0.51 7.08
N GLU A 152 53.65 -0.36 6.04
CA GLU A 152 53.29 -0.80 4.67
C GLU A 152 54.17 -1.97 4.15
N GLU A 153 55.13 -2.48 4.92
CA GLU A 153 55.94 -3.65 4.53
C GLU A 153 55.92 -4.73 5.61
N GLU A 154 54.82 -5.47 5.75
CA GLU A 154 54.88 -6.84 6.35
C GLU A 154 53.62 -7.67 6.06
N PHE A 155 53.09 -7.62 4.84
CA PHE A 155 52.16 -8.65 4.34
C PHE A 155 52.32 -8.79 2.81
N PHE A 156 53.37 -9.49 2.40
CA PHE A 156 53.48 -10.17 1.10
C PHE A 156 53.78 -11.65 1.34
#